data_AF-A0AAV5ZMK7-F1
#
_entry.id   AF-A0AAV5ZMK7-F1
#
_cell.length_a   1.000
_cell.length_b   1.000
_cell.length_c   1.000
_cell.angle_alpha   90.00
_cell.angle_beta   90.00
_cell.angle_gamma   90.00
#
_symmetry.space_group_name_H-M   'P 1'
#
loop_
_entity.id
_entity.type
_entity.pdbx_description
1 polymer ?
#
loop_
_entity_poly.entity_id
_entity_poly.type
_entity_poly.pdbx_seq_one_letter_code
_entity_poly.pdbx_strand_id
1 'polypeptide(L)'
;MAAVTPGPSNIMVTAAGARVGVLRGLPCLLGVAAGMGLMMFLVPLGLGSLVLQRPAVLAALHWGGAAFLLWLSWKIATSSSRIEAAADANPVGFFGAAAFQWVNPKSWLVSASAASTFLSAGAGPPLSQAAWLGGLFVLAALPSCFLWLAFGAAVQHLLQGGRRLRVFNVVMGALLALSIVLIVR
;
A
#
# COMPACT_ATOMS: atom_id res chain seq x y z
N MET A 1 -14.86 -2.00 6.88
CA MET A 1 -14.66 -0.59 7.29
C MET A 1 -13.22 -0.07 7.13
N ALA A 2 -12.18 -0.91 7.20
CA ALA A 2 -10.79 -0.47 7.00
C ALA A 2 -10.41 -0.07 5.55
N ALA A 3 -11.27 -0.37 4.57
CA ALA A 3 -11.09 -0.03 3.15
C ALA A 3 -11.44 1.44 2.81
N VAL A 4 -12.22 2.10 3.67
CA VAL A 4 -12.68 3.49 3.48
C VAL A 4 -11.77 4.50 4.21
N THR A 5 -11.01 4.07 5.22
CA THR A 5 -10.03 4.93 5.88
C THR A 5 -8.80 5.11 4.98
N PRO A 6 -8.30 6.34 4.77
CA PRO A 6 -7.11 6.60 3.96
C PRO A 6 -5.89 6.00 4.65
N GLY A 7 -5.60 4.74 4.34
CA GLY A 7 -4.41 4.04 4.81
C GLY A 7 -3.20 4.34 3.93
N PRO A 8 -1.98 4.00 4.39
CA PRO A 8 -0.76 4.24 3.63
C PRO A 8 -0.77 3.69 2.19
N SER A 9 -1.29 2.47 1.99
CA SER A 9 -1.42 1.87 0.65
C SER A 9 -2.38 2.65 -0.26
N ASN A 10 -3.50 3.15 0.28
CA ASN A 10 -4.48 3.91 -0.50
C ASN A 10 -3.92 5.30 -0.87
N ILE A 11 -3.25 5.97 0.08
CA ILE A 11 -2.57 7.25 -0.16
C ILE A 11 -1.53 7.10 -1.27
N MET A 12 -0.74 6.01 -1.26
CA MET A 12 0.24 5.73 -2.30
C MET A 12 -0.40 5.57 -3.68
N VAL A 13 -1.49 4.79 -3.77
CA VAL A 13 -2.20 4.55 -5.04
C VAL A 13 -2.89 5.82 -5.55
N THR A 14 -3.50 6.62 -4.66
CA THR A 14 -4.07 7.92 -5.00
C THR A 14 -3.01 8.92 -5.46
N ALA A 15 -1.86 8.98 -4.79
CA ALA A 15 -0.74 9.81 -5.21
C ALA A 15 -0.18 9.38 -6.58
N ALA A 16 -0.11 8.07 -6.84
CA ALA A 16 0.25 7.56 -8.17
C ALA A 16 -0.75 8.01 -9.25
N GLY A 17 -2.05 7.86 -8.99
CA GLY A 17 -3.12 8.28 -9.90
C GLY A 17 -3.10 9.78 -10.18
N ALA A 18 -2.96 10.61 -9.15
CA ALA A 18 -2.92 12.06 -9.28
C ALA A 18 -1.68 12.57 -10.05
N ARG A 19 -0.60 11.78 -10.07
CA ARG A 19 0.67 12.19 -10.67
C ARG A 19 0.84 11.72 -12.10
N VAL A 20 0.46 10.48 -12.40
CA VAL A 20 0.72 9.84 -13.70
C VAL A 20 -0.54 9.34 -14.40
N GLY A 21 -1.72 9.57 -13.82
CA GLY A 21 -3.00 9.07 -14.33
C GLY A 21 -3.20 7.57 -14.06
N VAL A 22 -4.35 7.05 -14.51
CA VAL A 22 -4.75 5.66 -14.27
C VAL A 22 -3.77 4.68 -14.93
N LEU A 23 -3.53 4.80 -16.24
CA LEU A 23 -2.76 3.82 -17.01
C LEU A 23 -1.34 3.62 -16.48
N ARG A 24 -0.61 4.71 -16.21
CA ARG A 24 0.77 4.65 -15.69
C ARG A 24 0.82 4.35 -14.18
N GLY A 25 -0.30 4.48 -13.47
CA GLY A 25 -0.43 4.12 -12.05
C GLY A 25 -0.82 2.67 -11.80
N LEU A 26 -1.25 1.92 -12.82
CA LEU A 26 -1.60 0.50 -12.71
C LEU A 26 -0.51 -0.38 -12.08
N PRO A 27 0.79 -0.22 -12.39
CA PRO A 27 1.83 -1.01 -11.73
C PRO A 27 1.84 -0.85 -10.21
N CYS A 28 1.60 0.37 -9.70
CA CYS A 28 1.50 0.62 -8.25
C CYS A 28 0.33 -0.15 -7.64
N LEU A 29 -0.84 -0.07 -8.26
CA LEU A 29 -2.05 -0.77 -7.84
C LEU A 29 -1.84 -2.29 -7.82
N LEU A 30 -1.29 -2.84 -8.90
CA LEU A 30 -1.03 -4.28 -9.01
C LEU A 30 0.01 -4.73 -7.99
N GLY A 31 1.01 -3.90 -7.69
CA GLY A 31 1.98 -4.15 -6.63
C GLY A 31 1.34 -4.24 -5.24
N VAL A 32 0.46 -3.30 -4.90
CA VAL A 32 -0.31 -3.35 -3.63
C VAL A 32 -1.14 -4.63 -3.54
N ALA A 33 -1.90 -4.95 -4.60
CA ALA A 33 -2.76 -6.12 -4.62
C ALA A 33 -1.95 -7.43 -4.51
N ALA A 34 -0.89 -7.57 -5.31
CA ALA A 34 -0.03 -8.75 -5.31
C ALA A 34 0.74 -8.91 -3.99
N GLY A 35 1.31 -7.82 -3.46
CA GLY A 35 2.04 -7.85 -2.19
C GLY A 35 1.14 -8.29 -1.03
N MET A 36 -0.07 -7.75 -0.96
CA MET A 36 -1.03 -8.14 0.08
C MET A 36 -1.56 -9.56 -0.14
N GLY A 37 -1.85 -9.95 -1.39
CA GLY A 37 -2.24 -11.31 -1.73
C GLY A 37 -1.18 -12.35 -1.32
N LEU A 38 0.10 -12.01 -1.52
CA LEU A 38 1.20 -12.87 -1.09
C LEU A 38 1.32 -12.96 0.44
N MET A 39 1.09 -11.86 1.17
CA MET A 39 1.02 -11.91 2.64
C MET A 39 -0.17 -12.76 3.10
N MET A 40 -1.33 -12.62 2.47
CA MET A 40 -2.52 -13.42 2.72
C MET A 40 -2.33 -14.91 2.40
N PHE A 41 -1.40 -15.25 1.53
CA PHE A 41 -1.00 -16.63 1.28
C PHE A 41 0.00 -17.14 2.33
N LEU A 42 1.05 -16.38 2.62
CA LEU A 42 2.17 -16.85 3.45
C LEU A 42 1.91 -16.79 4.95
N VAL A 43 1.21 -15.76 5.43
CA VAL A 43 0.94 -15.56 6.87
C VAL A 43 0.14 -16.73 7.47
N PRO A 44 -0.96 -17.20 6.84
CA PRO A 44 -1.67 -18.42 7.22
C PRO A 44 -0.80 -19.68 7.29
N LEU A 45 0.21 -19.81 6.43
CA LEU A 45 1.08 -21.00 6.38
C LEU A 45 2.14 -21.03 7.50
N GLY A 46 2.03 -20.15 8.49
CA GLY A 46 2.93 -20.10 9.63
C GLY A 46 4.02 -19.03 9.52
N LEU A 47 4.07 -18.26 8.43
CA LEU A 47 4.96 -17.10 8.38
C LEU A 47 4.58 -16.08 9.46
N GLY A 48 3.28 -15.95 9.76
CA GLY A 48 2.79 -15.07 10.81
C GLY A 48 3.34 -15.42 12.20
N SER A 49 3.34 -16.71 12.57
CA SER A 49 3.85 -17.14 13.87
C SER A 49 5.36 -16.99 13.97
N LEU A 50 6.11 -17.27 12.90
CA LEU A 50 7.57 -17.08 12.86
C LEU A 50 7.99 -15.62 13.02
N VAL A 51 7.21 -14.69 12.45
CA VAL A 51 7.49 -13.24 12.49
C VAL A 51 7.01 -12.63 13.81
N LEU A 52 5.78 -12.94 14.26
CA LEU A 52 5.19 -12.37 15.47
C LEU A 52 5.88 -12.86 16.76
N GLN A 53 6.52 -14.03 16.75
CA GLN A 53 7.26 -14.55 17.91
C GLN A 53 8.68 -13.97 18.04
N ARG A 54 9.14 -13.16 17.08
CA ARG A 54 10.50 -12.62 17.06
C ARG A 54 10.48 -11.09 17.22
N PRO A 55 10.70 -10.56 18.43
CA PRO A 55 10.67 -9.11 18.69
C PRO A 55 11.61 -8.31 17.79
N ALA A 56 12.78 -8.86 17.45
CA ALA A 56 13.73 -8.22 16.54
C ALA A 56 13.20 -8.05 15.12
N VAL A 57 12.42 -9.03 14.61
CA VAL A 57 11.82 -8.96 13.27
C VAL A 57 10.70 -7.92 13.27
N LEU A 58 9.88 -7.89 14.32
CA LEU A 58 8.85 -6.86 14.49
C LEU A 58 9.45 -5.46 14.56
N ALA A 59 10.55 -5.28 15.31
CA ALA A 59 11.26 -4.02 15.36
C ALA A 59 11.84 -3.63 13.99
N ALA A 60 12.45 -4.57 13.26
CA ALA A 60 12.98 -4.31 11.92
C ALA A 60 11.88 -3.91 10.92
N LEU A 61 10.73 -4.58 10.96
CA LEU A 61 9.56 -4.24 10.13
C LEU A 61 9.00 -2.86 10.50
N HIS A 62 8.93 -2.57 11.79
CA HIS A 62 8.42 -1.29 12.30
C HIS A 62 9.30 -0.11 11.88
N TRP A 63 10.60 -0.18 12.15
CA TRP A 63 11.56 0.88 11.79
C TRP A 63 11.81 0.94 10.27
N GLY A 64 11.91 -0.21 9.59
CA GLY A 64 12.07 -0.28 8.14
C GLY A 64 10.87 0.30 7.39
N GLY A 65 9.65 0.01 7.85
CA GLY A 65 8.43 0.60 7.33
C GLY A 65 8.35 2.11 7.55
N ALA A 66 8.72 2.57 8.75
CA ALA A 66 8.79 4.00 9.05
C ALA A 66 9.81 4.72 8.13
N ALA A 67 11.01 4.15 7.94
CA ALA A 67 12.03 4.71 7.06
C ALA A 67 11.57 4.75 5.59
N PHE A 68 10.96 3.68 5.08
CA PHE A 68 10.41 3.64 3.72
C PHE A 68 9.29 4.67 3.53
N LEU A 69 8.38 4.78 4.50
CA LEU A 69 7.30 5.77 4.45
C LEU A 69 7.81 7.20 4.51
N LEU A 70 8.85 7.47 5.31
CA LEU A 70 9.50 8.79 5.35
C LEU A 70 10.10 9.11 3.99
N TRP A 71 10.87 8.17 3.42
CA TRP A 71 11.41 8.30 2.07
C TRP A 71 10.32 8.55 1.02
N LEU A 72 9.20 7.83 1.11
CA LEU A 72 8.09 7.99 0.18
C LEU A 72 7.37 9.33 0.38
N SER A 73 7.15 9.75 1.62
CA SER A 73 6.53 11.04 1.95
C SER A 73 7.35 12.20 1.39
N TRP A 74 8.67 12.11 1.54
CA TRP A 74 9.63 13.04 0.95
C TRP A 74 9.52 13.04 -0.57
N LYS A 75 9.57 11.86 -1.21
CA LYS A 75 9.47 11.72 -2.68
C LYS A 75 8.16 12.28 -3.24
N ILE A 76 7.04 12.10 -2.53
CA ILE A 76 5.74 12.68 -2.91
C ILE A 76 5.81 14.20 -2.77
N ALA A 77 6.23 14.72 -1.61
CA ALA A 77 6.28 16.15 -1.30
C ALA A 77 7.23 16.94 -2.22
N THR A 78 8.36 16.36 -2.61
CA THR A 78 9.37 17.01 -3.48
C THR A 78 9.15 16.74 -4.96
N SER A 79 8.07 16.07 -5.35
CA SER A 79 7.83 15.78 -6.76
C SER A 79 7.55 17.05 -7.56
N SER A 80 8.16 17.15 -8.75
CA SER A 80 8.17 18.36 -9.58
C SER A 80 6.76 18.88 -9.88
N SER A 81 6.59 20.19 -9.75
CA SER A 81 5.33 20.92 -10.00
C SER A 81 4.92 21.03 -11.47
N ARG A 82 5.62 20.37 -12.39
CA ARG A 82 5.36 20.49 -13.83
C ARG A 82 4.76 19.17 -14.31
N ILE A 83 3.52 19.20 -14.78
CA ILE A 83 2.84 18.04 -15.38
C ILE A 83 3.61 17.56 -16.63
N GLU A 84 4.31 18.45 -17.34
CA GLU A 84 5.17 18.09 -18.49
C GLU A 84 6.43 17.29 -18.08
N ALA A 85 6.91 17.44 -16.84
CA ALA A 85 7.99 16.61 -16.31
C ALA A 85 7.50 15.22 -15.85
N ALA A 86 6.21 14.90 -16.04
CA ALA A 86 5.65 13.57 -15.74
C ALA A 86 6.26 12.44 -16.59
N ALA A 87 7.05 12.75 -17.63
CA ALA A 87 7.84 11.77 -18.36
C ALA A 87 8.93 11.12 -17.47
N ASP A 88 9.66 11.91 -16.69
CA ASP A 88 10.78 11.47 -15.82
C ASP A 88 10.38 11.17 -14.38
N ALA A 89 9.15 11.50 -14.05
CA ALA A 89 8.57 11.37 -12.75
C ALA A 89 8.22 9.89 -12.48
N ASN A 90 9.17 9.03 -12.08
CA ASN A 90 8.88 7.61 -11.84
C ASN A 90 8.01 7.39 -10.57
N PRO A 91 6.72 7.02 -10.71
CA PRO A 91 5.86 6.71 -9.56
C PRO A 91 6.37 5.43 -8.87
N VAL A 92 5.81 5.10 -7.70
CA VAL A 92 6.11 3.80 -7.08
C VAL A 92 5.64 2.69 -8.03
N GLY A 93 6.59 1.93 -8.57
CA GLY A 93 6.28 0.81 -9.46
C GLY A 93 5.78 -0.42 -8.71
N PHE A 94 5.49 -1.47 -9.44
CA PHE A 94 5.00 -2.75 -8.92
C PHE A 94 5.81 -3.26 -7.72
N PHE A 95 7.13 -3.40 -7.87
CA PHE A 95 7.99 -3.95 -6.82
C PHE A 95 8.03 -3.08 -5.57
N GLY A 96 8.08 -1.75 -5.72
CA GLY A 96 8.06 -0.83 -4.59
C GLY A 96 6.75 -0.90 -3.81
N ALA A 97 5.61 -0.99 -4.52
CA ALA A 97 4.30 -1.09 -3.92
C ALA A 97 4.03 -2.47 -3.28
N ALA A 98 4.58 -3.54 -3.86
CA ALA A 98 4.53 -4.88 -3.31
C ALA A 98 5.39 -4.98 -2.04
N ALA A 99 6.66 -4.57 -2.10
CA ALA A 99 7.54 -4.51 -0.94
C ALA A 99 6.99 -3.63 0.17
N PHE A 100 6.27 -2.55 -0.19
CA PHE A 100 5.62 -1.70 0.79
C PHE A 100 4.60 -2.46 1.66
N GLN A 101 3.86 -3.43 1.11
CA GLN A 101 2.91 -4.20 1.92
C GLN A 101 3.62 -4.95 3.05
N TRP A 102 4.82 -5.45 2.80
CA TRP A 102 5.60 -6.20 3.77
C TRP A 102 6.15 -5.36 4.92
N VAL A 103 6.38 -4.07 4.70
CA VAL A 103 6.82 -3.15 5.76
C VAL A 103 5.65 -2.42 6.43
N ASN A 104 4.45 -2.57 5.90
CA ASN A 104 3.25 -1.92 6.43
C ASN A 104 2.65 -2.75 7.59
N PRO A 105 2.70 -2.28 8.84
CA PRO A 105 2.17 -3.02 9.98
C PRO A 105 0.65 -3.25 9.88
N LYS A 106 -0.08 -2.37 9.17
CA LYS A 106 -1.51 -2.58 8.89
C LYS A 106 -1.73 -3.84 8.06
N SER A 107 -0.84 -4.11 7.10
CA SER A 107 -0.95 -5.30 6.24
C SER A 107 -0.72 -6.58 7.05
N TRP A 108 0.26 -6.58 7.96
CA TRP A 108 0.48 -7.69 8.89
C TRP A 108 -0.72 -7.95 9.79
N LEU A 109 -1.30 -6.92 10.39
CA LEU A 109 -2.49 -7.05 11.23
C LEU A 109 -3.67 -7.63 10.45
N VAL A 110 -3.91 -7.11 9.25
CA VAL A 110 -5.01 -7.58 8.37
C VAL A 110 -4.78 -9.03 7.95
N SER A 111 -3.57 -9.43 7.58
CA SER A 111 -3.24 -10.83 7.26
C SER A 111 -3.33 -11.76 8.45
N ALA A 112 -2.90 -11.34 9.65
CA ALA A 112 -3.01 -12.14 10.86
C ALA A 112 -4.48 -12.36 11.27
N SER A 113 -5.30 -11.30 11.24
CA SER A 113 -6.74 -11.42 11.51
C SER A 113 -7.46 -12.29 10.48
N ALA A 114 -7.07 -12.19 9.20
CA ALA A 114 -7.62 -13.06 8.16
C ALA A 114 -7.23 -14.52 8.40
N ALA A 115 -5.96 -14.79 8.73
CA ALA A 115 -5.48 -16.12 9.08
C ALA A 115 -6.29 -16.74 10.25
N SER A 116 -6.52 -15.99 11.33
CA SER A 116 -7.28 -16.49 12.49
C SER A 116 -8.76 -16.72 12.20
N THR A 117 -9.33 -16.02 11.22
CA THR A 117 -10.76 -16.08 10.89
C THR A 117 -11.06 -17.18 9.86
N PHE A 118 -10.17 -17.36 8.87
CA PHE A 118 -10.43 -18.17 7.69
C PHE A 118 -9.68 -19.50 7.64
N LEU A 119 -8.64 -19.69 8.46
CA LEU A 119 -8.06 -21.03 8.63
C LEU A 119 -8.85 -21.80 9.69
N SER A 120 -9.41 -22.92 9.29
CA SER A 120 -10.08 -23.83 10.23
C SER A 120 -9.49 -25.23 10.13
N ALA A 121 -9.10 -25.79 11.28
CA ALA A 121 -8.58 -27.14 11.37
C ALA A 121 -9.72 -28.13 10.99
N GLY A 122 -9.61 -28.74 9.81
CA GLY A 122 -10.60 -29.69 9.28
C GLY A 122 -11.31 -29.25 8.00
N ALA A 123 -11.15 -28.01 7.54
CA ALA A 123 -11.77 -27.50 6.30
C ALA A 123 -11.00 -27.84 5.00
N GLY A 124 -9.96 -28.67 5.08
CA GLY A 124 -9.11 -29.09 3.95
C GLY A 124 -7.64 -28.72 4.12
N PRO A 125 -6.79 -28.97 3.09
CA PRO A 125 -5.36 -28.70 3.15
C PRO A 125 -5.06 -27.21 3.43
N PRO A 126 -4.15 -26.87 4.36
CA PRO A 126 -3.80 -25.47 4.66
C PRO A 126 -3.35 -24.67 3.43
N LEU A 127 -2.67 -25.34 2.48
CA LEU A 127 -2.21 -24.72 1.24
C LEU A 127 -3.34 -24.23 0.34
N SER A 128 -4.44 -25.01 0.22
CA SER A 128 -5.58 -24.62 -0.61
C SER A 128 -6.37 -23.50 0.03
N GLN A 129 -6.54 -23.53 1.36
CA GLN A 129 -7.19 -22.46 2.12
C GLN A 129 -6.41 -21.14 1.98
N ALA A 130 -5.08 -21.18 2.12
CA ALA A 130 -4.21 -20.02 1.96
C ALA A 130 -4.24 -19.47 0.52
N ALA A 131 -4.19 -20.35 -0.49
CA ALA A 131 -4.27 -19.94 -1.90
C ALA A 131 -5.62 -19.28 -2.22
N TRP A 132 -6.72 -19.84 -1.70
CA TRP A 132 -8.05 -19.27 -1.83
C TRP A 132 -8.14 -17.89 -1.18
N LEU A 133 -7.67 -17.75 0.06
CA LEU A 133 -7.67 -16.48 0.79
C LEU A 133 -6.85 -15.40 0.06
N GLY A 134 -5.64 -15.75 -0.40
CA GLY A 134 -4.79 -14.85 -1.17
C GLY A 134 -5.46 -14.39 -2.47
N GLY A 135 -6.03 -15.33 -3.24
CA GLY A 135 -6.74 -15.03 -4.49
C GLY A 135 -7.96 -14.15 -4.28
N LEU A 136 -8.80 -14.48 -3.29
CA LEU A 136 -10.00 -13.70 -2.97
C LEU A 136 -9.64 -12.27 -2.54
N PHE A 137 -8.56 -12.11 -1.78
CA PHE A 137 -8.10 -10.80 -1.36
C PHE A 137 -7.58 -9.97 -2.54
N VAL A 138 -6.82 -10.56 -3.46
CA VAL A 138 -6.39 -9.86 -4.69
C VAL A 138 -7.60 -9.39 -5.48
N LEU A 139 -8.57 -10.28 -5.72
CA LEU A 139 -9.80 -9.95 -6.44
C LEU A 139 -10.60 -8.82 -5.78
N ALA A 140 -10.66 -8.79 -4.45
CA ALA A 140 -11.31 -7.71 -3.71
C ALA A 140 -10.49 -6.41 -3.67
N ALA A 141 -9.16 -6.51 -3.65
CA ALA A 141 -8.25 -5.37 -3.58
C ALA A 141 -8.21 -4.58 -4.89
N LEU A 142 -8.30 -5.25 -6.05
CA LEU A 142 -8.27 -4.62 -7.36
C LEU A 142 -9.33 -3.51 -7.55
N PRO A 143 -10.65 -3.75 -7.35
CA PRO A 143 -11.66 -2.71 -7.53
C PRO A 143 -11.51 -1.58 -6.50
N SER A 144 -11.14 -1.90 -5.25
CA SER A 144 -10.91 -0.88 -4.22
C SER A 144 -9.72 0.01 -4.57
N CYS A 145 -8.58 -0.57 -4.93
CA CYS A 145 -7.40 0.19 -5.33
C CYS A 145 -7.65 0.97 -6.63
N PHE A 146 -8.44 0.41 -7.55
CA PHE A 146 -8.81 1.10 -8.79
C PHE A 146 -9.64 2.34 -8.49
N LEU A 147 -10.58 2.27 -7.54
CA LEU A 147 -11.34 3.43 -7.08
C LEU A 147 -10.41 4.54 -6.55
N TRP A 148 -9.44 4.20 -5.72
CA TRP A 148 -8.47 5.17 -5.18
C TRP A 148 -7.51 5.73 -6.26
N LEU A 149 -7.15 4.90 -7.24
CA LEU A 149 -6.32 5.31 -8.38
C LEU A 149 -7.09 6.26 -9.30
N ALA A 150 -8.32 5.90 -9.66
CA ALA A 150 -9.22 6.70 -10.47
C ALA A 150 -9.57 8.01 -9.77
N PHE A 151 -9.78 7.99 -8.45
CA PHE A 151 -9.97 9.19 -7.66
C PHE A 151 -8.75 10.13 -7.75
N GLY A 152 -7.54 9.61 -7.57
CA GLY A 152 -6.32 10.38 -7.76
C GLY A 152 -6.24 11.01 -9.16
N ALA A 153 -6.47 10.19 -10.20
CA ALA A 153 -6.44 10.64 -11.58
C ALA A 153 -7.54 11.66 -11.93
N ALA A 154 -8.74 11.53 -11.36
CA ALA A 154 -9.83 12.49 -11.57
C ALA A 154 -9.49 13.87 -10.98
N VAL A 155 -8.87 13.88 -9.79
CA VAL A 155 -8.41 15.11 -9.14
C VAL A 155 -7.23 15.75 -9.89
N GLN A 156 -6.48 14.99 -10.70
CA GLN A 156 -5.39 15.51 -11.54
C GLN A 156 -5.83 16.68 -12.44
N HIS A 157 -7.05 16.63 -13.00
CA HIS A 157 -7.59 17.70 -13.83
C HIS A 157 -7.89 18.98 -13.03
N LEU A 158 -8.24 18.85 -11.74
CA LEU A 158 -8.44 19.98 -10.83
C LEU A 158 -7.11 20.59 -10.34
N LEU A 159 -6.03 19.80 -10.40
CA LEU A 159 -4.66 20.18 -10.06
C LEU A 159 -3.89 20.84 -11.22
N GLN A 160 -4.58 21.22 -12.31
CA GLN A 160 -3.98 21.97 -13.41
C GLN A 160 -3.40 23.31 -12.91
N GLY A 161 -2.07 23.38 -12.87
CA GLY A 161 -1.30 24.50 -12.35
C GLY A 161 -0.25 24.05 -11.33
N GLY A 162 1.02 24.39 -11.58
CA GLY A 162 2.13 23.84 -10.79
C GLY A 162 2.09 24.16 -9.29
N ARG A 163 1.44 25.26 -8.89
CA ARG A 163 1.23 25.61 -7.48
C ARG A 163 0.21 24.69 -6.79
N ARG A 164 -0.89 24.33 -7.46
CA ARG A 164 -1.94 23.44 -6.90
C ARG A 164 -1.43 22.01 -6.74
N LEU A 165 -0.74 21.51 -7.76
CA LEU A 165 -0.10 20.19 -7.71
C LEU A 165 0.97 20.12 -6.60
N ARG A 166 1.78 21.17 -6.42
CA ARG A 166 2.76 21.24 -5.33
C ARG A 166 2.09 21.21 -3.95
N VAL A 167 1.03 22.00 -3.75
CA VAL A 167 0.27 22.00 -2.48
C VAL A 167 -0.32 20.61 -2.21
N PHE A 168 -0.96 19.99 -3.21
CA PHE A 168 -1.50 18.64 -3.07
C PHE A 168 -0.43 17.62 -2.69
N ASN A 169 0.72 17.64 -3.38
CA ASN A 169 1.84 16.75 -3.10
C ASN A 169 2.41 16.95 -1.69
N VAL A 170 2.56 18.20 -1.24
CA VAL A 170 3.00 18.51 0.13
C VAL A 170 1.98 18.02 1.16
N VAL A 171 0.69 18.24 0.93
CA VAL A 171 -0.38 17.77 1.84
C VAL A 171 -0.40 16.23 1.90
N MET A 172 -0.29 15.54 0.77
CA MET A 172 -0.25 14.07 0.72
C MET A 172 1.01 13.51 1.37
N GLY A 173 2.17 14.12 1.12
CA GLY A 173 3.42 13.77 1.81
C GLY A 173 3.31 13.98 3.32
N ALA A 174 2.75 15.12 3.76
CA ALA A 174 2.56 15.42 5.17
C ALA A 174 1.57 14.44 5.84
N LEU A 175 0.47 14.08 5.18
CA LEU A 175 -0.49 13.09 5.69
C LEU A 175 0.15 11.69 5.78
N LEU A 176 0.97 11.32 4.79
CA LEU A 176 1.72 10.07 4.84
C LEU A 176 2.73 10.09 5.99
N ALA A 177 3.49 11.19 6.18
CA ALA A 177 4.43 11.35 7.29
C ALA A 177 3.71 11.34 8.66
N LEU A 178 2.55 11.96 8.77
CA LEU A 178 1.73 11.93 9.98
C LEU A 178 1.26 10.51 10.31
N SER A 179 0.91 9.71 9.29
CA SER A 179 0.56 8.29 9.50
C SER A 179 1.72 7.49 10.12
N ILE A 180 2.98 7.87 9.85
CA ILE A 180 4.16 7.26 10.46
C ILE A 180 4.23 7.57 11.95
N VAL A 181 4.01 8.82 12.32
CA VAL A 181 4.01 9.24 13.74
C VAL A 181 2.93 8.47 14.52
N LEU A 182 1.78 8.21 13.92
CA LEU A 182 0.71 7.42 14.53
C LEU A 182 1.02 5.91 14.59
N ILE A 183 1.90 5.41 13.73
CA ILE A 183 2.32 4.00 13.70
C ILE A 183 3.50 3.75 14.66
N VAL A 184 4.38 4.74 14.87
CA VAL A 184 5.60 4.63 15.69
C VAL A 184 5.35 4.91 17.17
N ARG A 185 4.22 5.57 17.51
CA ARG A 185 3.72 5.70 18.88
C ARG A 185 2.99 4.46 19.34
#